data_AF-A0A8A4ZFJ4-F1
#
_entry.id   AF-A0A8A4ZFJ4-F1
#
_cell.length_a   1.000
_cell.length_b   1.000
_cell.length_c   1.000
_cell.angle_alpha   90.00
_cell.angle_beta   90.00
_cell.angle_gamma   90.00
#
_symmetry.space_group_name_H-M   'P 1'
#
loop_
_entity.id
_entity.type
_entity.pdbx_description
1 polymer ?
#
loop_
_entity_poly.entity_id
_entity_poly.type
_entity_poly.pdbx_seq_one_letter_code
_entity_poly.pdbx_strand_id
1 'polypeptide(L)'
;MTMTWNAPAAVLTGYARDWDGVWMLVYAAGHAAMSLAAVPGADGDLGLTYASLDTSYALTEIEQHLVDFTNTGVTVDLGPVDLAHRDAAVQVIDDLLAAAATLTARLSAEPDVGAADVLCATRVAILVASARAKATGGAW
;
A
#
# COMPACT_ATOMS: atom_id res chain seq x y z
N MET A 1 4.49 15.22 -20.58
CA MET A 1 4.82 15.00 -19.16
C MET A 1 4.41 13.58 -18.82
N THR A 2 5.37 12.67 -18.70
CA THR A 2 5.13 11.27 -18.36
C THR A 2 4.64 11.17 -16.91
N MET A 3 3.48 10.55 -16.70
CA MET A 3 2.94 10.23 -15.38
C MET A 3 3.93 9.29 -14.67
N THR A 4 4.78 9.85 -13.82
CA THR A 4 6.00 9.21 -13.31
C THR A 4 5.75 7.94 -12.50
N TRP A 5 4.56 7.80 -11.89
CA TRP A 5 4.23 6.63 -11.08
C TRP A 5 3.30 5.60 -11.74
N ASN A 6 2.57 5.95 -12.79
CA ASN A 6 1.59 5.04 -13.41
C ASN A 6 2.24 3.79 -14.02
N ALA A 7 3.33 3.99 -14.77
CA ALA A 7 4.06 2.88 -15.39
C ALA A 7 4.65 1.90 -14.35
N PRO A 8 5.39 2.35 -13.33
CA PRO A 8 5.89 1.42 -12.30
C PRO A 8 4.75 0.79 -11.49
N ALA A 9 3.67 1.51 -11.16
CA ALA A 9 2.53 0.93 -10.45
C ALA A 9 1.81 -0.18 -11.25
N ALA A 10 1.64 0.01 -12.57
CA ALA A 10 1.09 -1.01 -13.46
C ALA A 10 1.97 -2.27 -13.52
N VAL A 11 3.29 -2.10 -13.48
CA VAL A 11 4.24 -3.21 -13.41
C VAL A 11 4.06 -3.99 -12.09
N LEU A 12 4.03 -3.29 -10.96
CA LEU A 12 3.89 -3.93 -9.64
C LEU A 12 2.59 -4.72 -9.51
N THR A 13 1.46 -4.12 -9.91
CA THR A 13 0.15 -4.77 -9.87
C THR A 13 0.09 -6.00 -10.79
N GLY A 14 0.77 -5.97 -11.94
CA GLY A 14 0.90 -7.13 -12.83
C GLY A 14 1.64 -8.31 -12.21
N TYR A 15 2.69 -8.05 -11.43
CA TYR A 15 3.56 -9.07 -10.80
C TYR A 15 3.11 -9.54 -9.43
N ALA A 16 2.29 -8.77 -8.70
CA ALA A 16 1.92 -9.09 -7.32
C ALA A 16 1.20 -10.45 -7.18
N ARG A 17 1.78 -11.37 -6.43
CA ARG A 17 1.23 -12.69 -6.11
C ARG A 17 1.46 -12.98 -4.64
N ASP A 18 0.54 -13.74 -4.05
CA ASP A 18 0.64 -14.22 -2.68
C ASP A 18 0.86 -13.09 -1.66
N TRP A 19 1.26 -13.44 -0.45
CA TRP A 19 1.48 -12.46 0.61
C TRP A 19 2.66 -11.52 0.34
N ASP A 20 3.69 -11.99 -0.36
CA ASP A 20 4.82 -11.15 -0.81
C ASP A 20 4.33 -10.02 -1.74
N GLY A 21 3.36 -10.31 -2.61
CA GLY A 21 2.72 -9.33 -3.48
C GLY A 21 1.87 -8.34 -2.71
N VAL A 22 1.12 -8.79 -1.69
CA VAL A 22 0.39 -7.87 -0.80
C VAL A 22 1.37 -6.92 -0.11
N TRP A 23 2.44 -7.46 0.48
CA TRP A 23 3.46 -6.67 1.15
C TRP A 23 4.09 -5.64 0.20
N MET A 24 4.50 -6.05 -1.00
CA MET A 24 5.12 -5.17 -2.01
C MET A 24 4.21 -4.00 -2.38
N LEU A 25 2.91 -4.27 -2.61
CA LEU A 25 1.95 -3.23 -2.97
C LEU A 25 1.70 -2.26 -1.81
N VAL A 26 1.54 -2.78 -0.59
CA VAL A 26 1.35 -1.96 0.62
C VAL A 26 2.60 -1.12 0.90
N TYR A 27 3.80 -1.69 0.74
CA TYR A 27 5.07 -1.01 0.91
C TYR A 27 5.22 0.13 -0.10
N ALA A 28 5.01 -0.13 -1.38
CA ALA A 28 5.12 0.87 -2.44
C ALA A 28 4.14 2.03 -2.21
N ALA A 29 2.90 1.74 -1.82
CA ALA A 29 1.90 2.75 -1.51
C ALA A 29 2.28 3.58 -0.27
N GLY A 30 2.72 2.93 0.80
CA GLY A 30 3.14 3.58 2.04
C GLY A 30 4.35 4.48 1.88
N HIS A 31 5.34 4.01 1.12
CA HIS A 31 6.53 4.77 0.78
C HIS A 31 6.18 5.97 -0.12
N ALA A 32 5.35 5.77 -1.13
CA ALA A 32 4.87 6.84 -2.00
C ALA A 32 4.08 7.91 -1.23
N ALA A 33 3.21 7.50 -0.30
CA ALA A 33 2.47 8.42 0.56
C ALA A 33 3.41 9.27 1.44
N MET A 34 4.42 8.64 2.07
CA MET A 34 5.42 9.36 2.86
C MET A 34 6.25 10.33 2.01
N SER A 35 6.71 9.87 0.84
CA SER A 35 7.51 10.69 -0.08
C SER A 35 6.73 11.89 -0.58
N LEU A 36 5.44 11.73 -0.89
CA LEU A 36 4.57 12.84 -1.31
C LEU A 36 4.28 13.81 -0.15
N ALA A 37 4.05 13.30 1.07
CA ALA A 37 3.86 14.13 2.26
C ALA A 37 5.12 14.96 2.63
N ALA A 38 6.31 14.46 2.26
CA ALA A 38 7.58 15.12 2.52
C ALA A 38 7.98 16.17 1.47
N VAL A 39 7.21 16.34 0.39
CA VAL A 39 7.53 17.34 -0.65
C VAL A 39 7.32 18.75 -0.08
N PRO A 40 8.29 19.68 -0.22
CA PRO A 40 8.15 21.04 0.28
C PRO A 40 6.85 21.72 -0.21
N GLY A 41 6.05 22.24 0.72
CA GLY A 41 4.74 22.81 0.44
C GLY A 41 3.54 21.87 0.67
N ALA A 42 3.79 20.61 1.07
CA ALA A 42 2.77 19.64 1.47
C ALA A 42 2.43 19.65 2.97
N ASP A 43 2.89 20.66 3.73
CA ASP A 43 2.87 20.69 5.21
C ASP A 43 1.47 20.51 5.86
N GLY A 44 0.39 20.75 5.10
CA GLY A 44 -0.99 20.57 5.56
C GLY A 44 -1.56 19.16 5.33
N ASP A 45 -0.84 18.27 4.65
CA ASP A 45 -1.35 16.98 4.20
C ASP A 45 -1.07 15.85 5.21
N LEU A 46 -1.68 15.99 6.39
CA LEU A 46 -1.61 14.95 7.42
C LEU A 46 -2.26 13.64 6.96
N GLY A 47 -3.18 13.70 5.99
CA GLY A 47 -3.84 12.51 5.44
C GLY A 47 -2.84 11.51 4.86
N LEU A 48 -1.88 11.98 4.05
CA LEU A 48 -0.82 11.14 3.49
C LEU A 48 0.13 10.58 4.57
N THR A 49 0.45 11.38 5.59
CA THR A 49 1.28 10.90 6.71
C THR A 49 0.57 9.79 7.47
N TYR A 50 -0.71 9.95 7.79
CA TYR A 50 -1.48 8.91 8.48
C TYR A 50 -1.77 7.70 7.59
N ALA A 51 -1.92 7.89 6.28
CA ALA A 51 -2.01 6.77 5.34
C ALA A 51 -0.72 5.94 5.35
N SER A 52 0.45 6.61 5.33
CA SER A 52 1.74 5.92 5.46
C SER A 52 1.86 5.16 6.80
N LEU A 53 1.40 5.75 7.90
CA LEU A 53 1.37 5.08 9.19
C LEU A 53 0.51 3.80 9.17
N ASP A 54 -0.70 3.87 8.62
CA ASP A 54 -1.58 2.70 8.50
C ASP A 54 -0.96 1.60 7.63
N THR A 55 -0.29 1.97 6.52
CA THR A 55 0.45 0.99 5.71
C THR A 55 1.58 0.35 6.51
N SER A 56 2.29 1.08 7.37
CA SER A 56 3.34 0.50 8.21
C SER A 56 2.81 -0.53 9.22
N TYR A 57 1.61 -0.29 9.77
CA TYR A 57 0.94 -1.28 10.61
C TYR A 57 0.49 -2.49 9.79
N ALA A 58 0.00 -2.30 8.56
CA ALA A 58 -0.36 -3.41 7.69
C ALA A 58 0.85 -4.28 7.35
N LEU A 59 2.01 -3.68 7.06
CA LEU A 59 3.26 -4.41 6.84
C LEU A 59 3.66 -5.21 8.09
N THR A 60 3.54 -4.62 9.28
CA THR A 60 3.82 -5.32 10.54
C THR A 60 2.95 -6.57 10.71
N GLU A 61 1.66 -6.50 10.36
CA GLU A 61 0.76 -7.66 10.39
C GLU A 61 1.19 -8.78 9.44
N ILE A 62 1.64 -8.42 8.25
CA ILE A 62 2.09 -9.37 7.23
C ILE A 62 3.42 -10.01 7.66
N GLU A 63 4.36 -9.20 8.17
CA GLU A 63 5.68 -9.65 8.62
C GLU A 63 5.59 -10.56 9.85
N GLN A 64 4.68 -10.29 10.79
CA GLN A 64 4.45 -11.16 11.94
C GLN A 64 3.83 -12.50 11.55
N HIS A 65 3.07 -12.52 10.46
CA HIS A 65 2.42 -13.72 9.95
C HIS A 65 3.38 -14.61 9.15
N LEU A 66 4.32 -14.01 8.41
CA LEU A 66 5.27 -14.71 7.55
C LEU A 66 6.58 -15.00 8.30
N VAL A 67 6.70 -16.22 8.84
CA VAL A 67 7.83 -16.68 9.67
C VAL A 67 9.21 -16.48 9.01
N ASP A 68 9.29 -16.47 7.67
CA ASP A 68 10.54 -16.33 6.90
C ASP A 68 10.63 -15.03 6.06
N PHE A 69 9.79 -14.02 6.35
CA PHE A 69 9.72 -12.80 5.51
C PHE A 69 11.02 -11.99 5.42
N THR A 70 11.95 -12.21 6.34
CA THR A 70 13.16 -11.41 6.52
C THR A 70 14.16 -11.45 5.35
N ASN A 71 13.88 -12.18 4.25
CA ASN A 71 14.77 -12.26 3.09
C ASN A 71 14.13 -12.09 1.69
N THR A 72 12.81 -11.85 1.56
CA THR A 72 12.14 -11.82 0.23
C THR A 72 11.31 -10.58 -0.07
N GLY A 73 11.04 -9.72 0.91
CA GLY A 73 10.30 -8.47 0.70
C GLY A 73 11.00 -7.54 -0.31
N VAL A 74 10.43 -7.40 -1.51
CA VAL A 74 10.95 -6.48 -2.54
C VAL A 74 10.52 -5.07 -2.18
N THR A 75 11.46 -4.29 -1.65
CA THR A 75 11.26 -2.85 -1.45
C THR A 75 11.18 -2.15 -2.81
N VAL A 76 10.21 -1.25 -2.95
CA VAL A 76 9.97 -0.54 -4.20
C VAL A 76 9.86 0.95 -3.96
N ASP A 77 10.62 1.71 -4.73
CA ASP A 77 10.52 3.16 -4.85
C ASP A 77 9.95 3.51 -6.23
N LEU A 78 8.87 4.28 -6.26
CA LEU A 78 8.24 4.76 -7.50
C LEU A 78 8.99 5.97 -8.10
N GLY A 79 9.95 6.52 -7.36
CA GLY A 79 10.73 7.69 -7.72
C GLY A 79 10.07 9.01 -7.30
N PRO A 80 10.69 10.15 -7.62
CA PRO A 80 10.19 11.46 -7.20
C PRO A 80 8.90 11.86 -7.93
N VAL A 81 8.10 12.70 -7.26
CA VAL A 81 6.88 13.30 -7.82
C VAL A 81 6.81 14.80 -7.52
N ASP A 82 6.32 15.57 -8.48
CA ASP A 82 6.05 17.00 -8.33
C ASP A 82 4.66 17.21 -7.73
N LEU A 83 4.50 18.18 -6.83
CA LEU A 83 3.19 18.55 -6.26
C LEU A 83 2.19 19.01 -7.33
N ALA A 84 2.65 19.51 -8.48
CA ALA A 84 1.78 19.77 -9.63
C ALA A 84 1.02 18.52 -10.12
N HIS A 85 1.45 17.33 -9.70
CA HIS A 85 0.85 16.04 -10.02
C HIS A 85 0.29 15.32 -8.78
N ARG A 86 0.08 16.03 -7.66
CA ARG A 86 -0.40 15.45 -6.40
C ARG A 86 -1.61 14.54 -6.58
N ASP A 87 -2.67 15.00 -7.25
CA ASP A 87 -3.91 14.20 -7.34
C ASP A 87 -3.70 12.92 -8.16
N ALA A 88 -2.88 12.97 -9.21
CA ALA A 88 -2.51 11.77 -9.96
C ALA A 88 -1.65 10.81 -9.11
N ALA A 89 -0.77 11.35 -8.28
CA ALA A 89 0.07 10.60 -7.36
C ALA A 89 -0.78 9.91 -6.26
N VAL A 90 -1.76 10.62 -5.70
CA VAL A 90 -2.75 10.09 -4.74
C VAL A 90 -3.57 8.97 -5.39
N GLN A 91 -3.99 9.12 -6.65
CA GLN A 91 -4.70 8.06 -7.36
C GLN A 91 -3.85 6.78 -7.48
N VAL A 92 -2.55 6.90 -7.79
CA VAL A 92 -1.66 5.73 -7.83
C VAL A 92 -1.55 5.04 -6.46
N ILE A 93 -1.45 5.82 -5.38
CA ILE A 93 -1.45 5.27 -4.01
C ILE A 93 -2.75 4.51 -3.75
N ASP A 94 -3.90 5.08 -4.10
CA ASP A 94 -5.20 4.41 -3.94
C ASP A 94 -5.29 3.13 -4.77
N ASP A 95 -4.83 3.14 -6.02
CA ASP A 95 -4.85 1.99 -6.91
C ASP A 95 -3.97 0.84 -6.40
N LEU A 96 -2.78 1.15 -5.87
CA LEU A 96 -1.89 0.15 -5.25
C LEU A 96 -2.55 -0.48 -4.02
N LEU A 97 -3.16 0.34 -3.16
CA LEU A 97 -3.87 -0.14 -1.97
C LEU A 97 -5.13 -0.93 -2.35
N ALA A 98 -5.86 -0.53 -3.39
CA ALA A 98 -7.00 -1.28 -3.91
C ALA A 98 -6.59 -2.66 -4.47
N ALA A 99 -5.46 -2.72 -5.17
CA ALA A 99 -4.89 -3.97 -5.65
C ALA A 99 -4.46 -4.87 -4.48
N ALA A 100 -3.82 -4.31 -3.44
CA ALA A 100 -3.45 -5.04 -2.24
C ALA A 100 -4.68 -5.61 -1.51
N ALA A 101 -5.74 -4.81 -1.36
CA ALA A 101 -7.00 -5.25 -0.74
C ALA A 101 -7.66 -6.38 -1.54
N THR A 102 -7.67 -6.28 -2.87
CA THR A 102 -8.22 -7.31 -3.77
C THR A 102 -7.44 -8.62 -3.63
N LEU A 103 -6.10 -8.53 -3.62
CA LEU A 103 -5.23 -9.70 -3.46
C LEU A 103 -5.40 -10.34 -2.09
N THR A 104 -5.44 -9.53 -1.02
CA THR A 104 -5.68 -9.99 0.36
C THR A 104 -7.02 -10.73 0.47
N ALA A 105 -8.09 -10.16 -0.09
CA ALA A 105 -9.41 -10.78 -0.08
C ALA A 105 -9.40 -12.13 -0.83
N ARG A 106 -8.70 -12.22 -1.97
CA ARG A 106 -8.55 -13.47 -2.70
C ARG A 106 -7.83 -14.53 -1.88
N LEU A 107 -6.71 -14.18 -1.26
CA LEU A 107 -5.93 -15.11 -0.42
C LEU A 107 -6.77 -15.62 0.75
N SER A 108 -7.54 -14.75 1.41
CA SER A 108 -8.41 -15.16 2.52
C SER A 108 -9.62 -16.01 2.12
N ALA A 109 -9.94 -16.07 0.83
CA ALA A 109 -11.06 -16.83 0.29
C ALA A 109 -10.63 -18.20 -0.29
N GLU A 110 -9.35 -18.54 -0.24
CA GLU A 110 -8.84 -19.83 -0.69
C GLU A 110 -9.38 -20.98 0.20
N PRO A 111 -9.65 -22.17 -0.38
CA PRO A 111 -10.02 -23.33 0.41
C PRO A 111 -8.88 -23.71 1.36
N ASP A 112 -9.24 -24.23 2.54
CA ASP A 112 -8.30 -24.70 3.57
C ASP A 112 -7.37 -23.63 4.17
N VAL A 113 -7.71 -22.34 4.00
CA VAL A 113 -7.04 -21.23 4.68
C VAL A 113 -7.17 -21.34 6.20
N GLY A 114 -6.04 -21.17 6.89
CA GLY A 114 -5.97 -21.24 8.34
C GLY A 114 -6.58 -20.01 9.00
N ALA A 115 -7.08 -20.16 10.24
CA ALA A 115 -7.64 -19.05 11.00
C ALA A 115 -6.66 -17.88 11.19
N ALA A 116 -5.35 -18.18 11.24
CA ALA A 116 -4.29 -17.17 11.31
C ALA A 116 -4.22 -16.32 10.03
N ASP A 117 -4.32 -16.95 8.85
CA ASP A 117 -4.29 -16.23 7.56
C ASP A 117 -5.54 -15.34 7.42
N VAL A 118 -6.72 -15.83 7.83
CA VAL A 118 -7.97 -15.04 7.84
C VAL A 118 -7.85 -13.83 8.77
N LEU A 119 -7.28 -14.02 9.96
CA LEU A 119 -7.10 -12.94 10.92
C LEU A 119 -6.12 -11.88 10.39
N CYS A 120 -4.98 -12.32 9.82
CA CYS A 120 -4.01 -11.42 9.17
C CYS A 120 -4.70 -10.64 8.04
N ALA A 121 -5.39 -11.32 7.13
CA ALA A 121 -6.11 -10.69 6.02
C ALA A 121 -7.16 -9.68 6.46
N THR A 122 -7.90 -9.97 7.53
CA THR A 122 -8.90 -9.05 8.09
C THR A 122 -8.23 -7.78 8.64
N ARG A 123 -7.14 -7.91 9.39
CA ARG A 123 -6.41 -6.76 9.96
C ARG A 123 -5.75 -5.91 8.86
N VAL A 124 -5.11 -6.56 7.90
CA VAL A 124 -4.52 -5.90 6.71
C VAL A 124 -5.61 -5.17 5.93
N ALA A 125 -6.76 -5.80 5.66
CA ALA A 125 -7.85 -5.17 4.90
C ALA A 125 -8.39 -3.90 5.59
N ILE A 126 -8.55 -3.91 6.93
CA ILE A 126 -8.99 -2.75 7.70
C ILE A 126 -7.96 -1.60 7.60
N LEU A 127 -6.68 -1.92 7.76
CA LEU A 127 -5.60 -0.92 7.70
C LEU A 127 -5.43 -0.35 6.29
N VAL A 128 -5.52 -1.19 5.26
CA VAL A 128 -5.48 -0.75 3.85
C VAL A 128 -6.68 0.12 3.53
N ALA A 129 -7.89 -0.23 3.96
CA ALA A 129 -9.08 0.60 3.76
C ALA A 129 -8.96 1.96 4.45
N SER A 130 -8.43 1.98 5.68
CA SER A 130 -8.16 3.22 6.43
C SER A 130 -7.10 4.08 5.73
N ALA A 131 -6.01 3.48 5.25
CA ALA A 131 -4.96 4.18 4.51
C ALA A 131 -5.50 4.84 3.24
N ARG A 132 -6.36 4.13 2.49
CA ARG A 132 -7.04 4.66 1.29
C ARG A 132 -7.88 5.88 1.63
N ALA A 133 -8.76 5.75 2.63
CA ALA A 133 -9.62 6.85 3.06
C ALA A 133 -8.80 8.08 3.45
N LYS A 134 -7.70 7.91 4.20
CA LYS A 134 -6.82 9.02 4.60
C LYS A 134 -6.07 9.65 3.42
N ALA A 135 -5.54 8.83 2.51
CA ALA A 135 -4.81 9.31 1.33
C ALA A 135 -5.70 10.13 0.38
N THR A 136 -6.97 9.73 0.20
CA THR A 136 -7.90 10.40 -0.70
C THR A 136 -8.72 11.52 -0.02
N GLY A 137 -8.45 11.83 1.25
CA GLY A 137 -9.18 12.86 2.00
C GLY A 137 -10.62 12.50 2.39
N GLY A 138 -10.94 11.21 2.46
CA GLY A 138 -12.19 10.70 3.03
C GLY A 138 -12.29 10.95 4.54
N ALA A 139 -13.48 10.79 5.11
CA ALA A 139 -13.67 10.88 6.57
C ALA A 139 -13.00 9.68 7.25
N TRP A 140 -12.14 9.94 8.24
CA TRP A 140 -11.38 8.96 9.03
C TRP A 140 -11.58 9.19 10.53
#